data_AF-A0A2H0TBU2-F1
#
_entry.id   AF-A0A2H0TBU2-F1
#
_cell.length_a   1.000
_cell.length_b   1.000
_cell.length_c   1.000
_cell.angle_alpha   90.00
_cell.angle_beta   90.00
_cell.angle_gamma   90.00
#
_symmetry.space_group_name_H-M   'P 1'
#
loop_
_entity.id
_entity.type
_entity.pdbx_description
1 polymer ?
#
loop_
_entity_poly.entity_id
_entity_poly.type
_entity_poly.pdbx_seq_one_letter_code
_entity_poly.pdbx_strand_id
1 'polypeptide(L)'
;MDNNNKDFYLKKVDQRGKISVWLVDGKKIRDNLDEEFTNFGQHFCFSYIPENEFWLDNEASPNEQAFFIDHLLVEKKLMESGISRMEAIDKANKKEAFERAKAGDLMTVKKNDGNLDMNKIHKQFLGKTNEKISIWLVDARLVRSTFDPNFTEGGHDLVYNYVPPKEVWIDDDIFPEERLFVLLHELFERELMKKGEKYQDAHKKASQLEWATRHNQQKLIEELKKLGWTKILYENK
;
A
#
# COMPACT_ATOMS: atom_id res chain seq x y z
N MET A 1 -19.00 21.68 -5.54
CA MET A 1 -17.91 21.59 -4.55
C MET A 1 -16.64 21.68 -5.37
N ASP A 2 -16.21 22.90 -5.66
CA ASP A 2 -15.22 23.15 -6.73
C ASP A 2 -13.97 23.85 -6.18
N ASN A 3 -12.82 23.38 -6.67
CA ASN A 3 -11.45 23.94 -6.65
C ASN A 3 -10.37 23.42 -5.68
N ASN A 4 -10.62 22.58 -4.67
CA ASN A 4 -9.52 22.19 -3.76
C ASN A 4 -8.64 21.02 -4.23
N ASN A 5 -9.03 20.26 -5.26
CA ASN A 5 -8.24 19.10 -5.70
C ASN A 5 -7.09 19.43 -6.64
N LYS A 6 -7.07 20.62 -7.25
CA LYS A 6 -6.05 21.00 -8.25
C LYS A 6 -4.63 20.83 -7.75
N ASP A 7 -4.46 20.96 -6.44
CA ASP A 7 -3.19 20.93 -5.74
C ASP A 7 -2.58 19.52 -5.58
N PHE A 8 -3.34 18.46 -5.88
CA PHE A 8 -2.86 17.08 -5.81
C PHE A 8 -2.49 16.50 -7.18
N TYR A 9 -2.99 17.07 -8.29
CA TYR A 9 -2.71 16.51 -9.62
C TYR A 9 -1.28 16.80 -10.05
N LEU A 10 -0.61 15.76 -10.52
CA LEU A 10 0.71 15.88 -11.14
C LEU A 10 0.60 15.83 -12.66
N LYS A 11 -0.09 14.80 -13.18
CA LYS A 11 -0.15 14.55 -14.61
C LYS A 11 -1.36 13.71 -15.01
N LYS A 12 -2.02 14.08 -16.09
CA LYS A 12 -2.99 13.19 -16.75
C LYS A 12 -2.24 12.12 -17.53
N VAL A 13 -2.48 10.85 -17.23
CA VAL A 13 -1.77 9.72 -17.86
C VAL A 13 -2.62 8.93 -18.83
N ASP A 14 -3.95 8.97 -18.69
CA ASP A 14 -4.85 8.24 -19.57
C ASP A 14 -6.26 8.87 -19.64
N GLN A 15 -7.06 8.44 -20.62
CA GLN A 15 -8.47 8.76 -20.77
C GLN A 15 -9.25 7.53 -21.25
N ARG A 16 -10.25 7.10 -20.48
CA ARG A 16 -11.12 5.95 -20.82
C ARG A 16 -12.58 6.39 -20.92
N GLY A 17 -12.99 6.74 -22.13
CA GLY A 17 -14.32 7.31 -22.37
C GLY A 17 -14.47 8.65 -21.65
N LYS A 18 -15.38 8.72 -20.65
CA LYS A 18 -15.55 9.91 -19.79
C LYS A 18 -14.55 9.99 -18.63
N ILE A 19 -13.84 8.90 -18.32
CA ILE A 19 -12.98 8.79 -17.14
C ILE A 19 -11.59 9.34 -17.46
N SER A 20 -11.14 10.33 -16.68
CA SER A 20 -9.74 10.80 -16.72
C SER A 20 -8.91 10.02 -15.71
N VAL A 21 -7.72 9.57 -16.09
CA VAL A 21 -6.77 8.93 -15.16
C VAL A 21 -5.63 9.89 -14.89
N TRP A 22 -5.40 10.16 -13.60
CA TRP A 22 -4.43 11.12 -13.12
C TRP A 22 -3.40 10.44 -12.22
N LEU A 23 -2.13 10.77 -12.43
CA LEU A 23 -1.14 10.66 -11.36
C LEU A 23 -1.31 11.84 -10.41
N VAL A 24 -1.32 11.52 -9.12
CA VAL A 24 -1.47 12.48 -8.03
C VAL A 24 -0.31 12.38 -7.05
N ASP A 25 -0.10 13.44 -6.28
CA ASP A 25 0.84 13.48 -5.17
C ASP A 25 0.20 12.78 -3.95
N GLY A 26 0.33 11.45 -3.87
CA GLY A 26 -0.25 10.66 -2.78
C GLY A 26 0.33 11.02 -1.43
N LYS A 27 1.62 11.36 -1.35
CA LYS A 27 2.22 11.90 -0.13
C LYS A 27 1.45 13.13 0.36
N LYS A 28 1.20 14.10 -0.53
CA LYS A 28 0.45 15.31 -0.17
C LYS A 28 -0.99 15.01 0.22
N ILE A 29 -1.62 14.00 -0.38
CA ILE A 29 -2.95 13.52 0.02
C ILE A 29 -2.88 12.94 1.44
N ARG A 30 -1.98 12.00 1.71
CA ARG A 30 -1.78 11.40 3.04
C ARG A 30 -1.38 12.39 4.13
N ASP A 31 -0.69 13.47 3.75
CA ASP A 31 -0.29 14.51 4.70
C ASP A 31 -1.42 15.50 5.02
N ASN A 32 -2.41 15.70 4.14
CA ASN A 32 -3.32 16.86 4.26
C ASN A 32 -4.80 16.54 4.09
N LEU A 33 -5.14 15.38 3.56
CA LEU A 33 -6.50 15.02 3.18
C LEU A 33 -6.96 13.70 3.79
N ASP A 34 -6.23 12.62 3.56
CA ASP A 34 -6.62 11.26 3.97
C ASP A 34 -5.40 10.33 4.02
N GLU A 35 -5.01 9.88 5.22
CA GLU A 35 -3.90 8.93 5.42
C GLU A 35 -4.14 7.58 4.72
N GLU A 36 -5.39 7.21 4.46
CA GLU A 36 -5.76 5.90 3.92
C GLU A 36 -5.64 5.84 2.38
N PHE A 37 -5.18 6.92 1.73
CA PHE A 37 -4.93 6.89 0.29
C PHE A 37 -3.63 6.13 -0.02
N THR A 38 -3.76 4.95 -0.64
CA THR A 38 -2.64 4.07 -0.98
C THR A 38 -2.23 4.22 -2.45
N ASN A 39 -2.15 3.12 -3.23
CA ASN A 39 -1.65 3.06 -4.60
C ASN A 39 -2.59 3.71 -5.62
N PHE A 40 -3.91 3.58 -5.44
CA PHE A 40 -4.90 4.10 -6.37
C PHE A 40 -6.29 4.23 -5.74
N GLY A 41 -7.17 5.02 -6.38
CA GLY A 41 -8.53 5.23 -5.89
C GLY A 41 -9.49 5.83 -6.91
N GLN A 42 -10.77 5.78 -6.56
CA GLN A 42 -11.87 6.39 -7.29
C GLN A 42 -12.95 6.94 -6.35
N HIS A 43 -13.91 7.68 -6.89
CA HIS A 43 -14.99 8.34 -6.14
C HIS A 43 -15.76 7.42 -5.18
N PHE A 44 -15.97 6.15 -5.54
CA PHE A 44 -16.69 5.19 -4.71
C PHE A 44 -15.92 4.78 -3.44
N CYS A 45 -14.60 4.87 -3.47
CA CYS A 45 -13.72 4.58 -2.34
C CYS A 45 -13.40 5.86 -1.56
N PHE A 46 -13.18 6.96 -2.29
CA PHE A 46 -12.76 8.25 -1.75
C PHE A 46 -13.68 9.33 -2.31
N SER A 47 -14.60 9.84 -1.48
CA SER A 47 -15.64 10.78 -1.91
C SER A 47 -15.09 12.12 -2.39
N TYR A 48 -13.86 12.46 -2.02
CA TYR A 48 -13.14 13.64 -2.51
C TYR A 48 -12.62 13.47 -3.94
N ILE A 49 -12.49 12.25 -4.46
CA ILE A 49 -12.12 12.02 -5.87
C ILE A 49 -13.34 12.29 -6.75
N PRO A 50 -13.24 13.08 -7.83
CA PRO A 50 -14.38 13.34 -8.72
C PRO A 50 -14.93 12.06 -9.38
N GLU A 51 -16.24 12.02 -9.63
CA GLU A 51 -16.96 10.83 -10.12
C GLU A 51 -16.39 10.21 -11.41
N ASN A 52 -15.82 11.04 -12.28
CA ASN A 52 -15.24 10.62 -13.56
C ASN A 52 -13.71 10.68 -13.55
N GLU A 53 -13.09 10.44 -12.40
CA GLU A 53 -11.64 10.39 -12.26
C GLU A 53 -11.18 9.14 -11.52
N PHE A 54 -10.04 8.63 -12.00
CA PHE A 54 -9.20 7.67 -11.29
C PHE A 54 -7.91 8.37 -10.90
N TRP A 55 -7.52 8.22 -9.65
CA TRP A 55 -6.27 8.74 -9.13
C TRP A 55 -5.34 7.56 -8.88
N LEU A 56 -4.14 7.63 -9.43
CA LEU A 56 -3.03 6.72 -9.14
C LEU A 56 -2.00 7.52 -8.36
N ASP A 57 -1.49 6.97 -7.26
CA ASP A 57 -0.36 7.56 -6.58
C ASP A 57 0.83 7.65 -7.54
N ASN A 58 1.63 8.69 -7.38
CA ASN A 58 2.90 8.81 -8.06
C ASN A 58 3.93 7.95 -7.35
N GLU A 59 3.93 6.67 -7.64
CA GLU A 59 4.84 5.69 -7.06
C GLU A 59 6.26 5.79 -7.63
N ALA A 60 7.21 5.07 -7.05
CA ALA A 60 8.60 5.03 -7.54
C ALA A 60 8.74 4.36 -8.92
N SER A 61 7.82 3.46 -9.27
CA SER A 61 7.81 2.63 -10.47
C SER A 61 6.42 2.60 -11.13
N PRO A 62 6.26 3.09 -12.37
CA PRO A 62 4.95 3.13 -13.04
C PRO A 62 4.51 1.77 -13.64
N ASN A 63 5.18 0.67 -13.31
CA ASN A 63 5.06 -0.61 -14.02
C ASN A 63 3.81 -1.44 -13.67
N GLU A 64 2.98 -0.96 -12.73
CA GLU A 64 1.72 -1.60 -12.33
C GLU A 64 0.46 -0.80 -12.67
N GLN A 65 0.61 0.44 -13.15
CA GLN A 65 -0.51 1.36 -13.42
C GLN A 65 -1.62 0.75 -14.30
N ALA A 66 -1.25 -0.10 -15.27
CA ALA A 66 -2.23 -0.77 -16.13
C ALA A 66 -3.16 -1.71 -15.34
N PHE A 67 -2.63 -2.46 -14.38
CA PHE A 67 -3.43 -3.35 -13.52
C PHE A 67 -4.40 -2.52 -12.67
N PHE A 68 -3.93 -1.41 -12.11
CA PHE A 68 -4.75 -0.53 -11.28
C PHE A 68 -5.88 0.13 -12.07
N ILE A 69 -5.60 0.59 -13.29
CA ILE A 69 -6.61 1.17 -14.17
C ILE A 69 -7.67 0.12 -14.54
N ASP A 70 -7.26 -1.09 -14.92
CA ASP A 70 -8.20 -2.15 -15.30
C ASP A 70 -9.03 -2.63 -14.10
N HIS A 71 -8.44 -2.69 -12.90
CA HIS A 71 -9.13 -2.94 -11.64
C HIS A 71 -10.23 -1.90 -11.41
N LEU A 72 -9.88 -0.62 -11.42
CA LEU A 72 -10.80 0.50 -11.19
C LEU A 72 -11.93 0.53 -12.24
N LEU A 73 -11.64 0.22 -13.50
CA LEU A 73 -12.66 0.11 -14.55
C LEU A 73 -13.69 -0.98 -14.24
N VAL A 74 -13.25 -2.15 -13.78
CA VAL A 74 -14.16 -3.25 -13.40
C VAL A 74 -14.97 -2.87 -12.18
N GLU A 75 -14.32 -2.38 -11.13
CA GLU A 75 -14.99 -1.97 -9.89
C GLU A 75 -16.05 -0.89 -10.18
N LYS A 76 -15.66 0.19 -10.88
CA LYS A 76 -16.57 1.30 -11.23
C LYS A 76 -17.79 0.80 -11.99
N LYS A 77 -17.58 0.01 -13.04
CA LYS A 77 -18.67 -0.52 -13.89
C LYS A 77 -19.66 -1.35 -13.07
N LEU A 78 -19.17 -2.18 -12.17
CA LEU A 78 -20.02 -3.02 -11.32
C LEU A 78 -20.80 -2.17 -10.31
N MET A 79 -20.14 -1.21 -9.67
CA MET A 79 -20.77 -0.31 -8.71
C MET A 79 -21.83 0.61 -9.35
N GLU A 80 -21.56 1.15 -10.55
CA GLU A 80 -22.56 1.91 -11.33
C GLU A 80 -23.78 1.05 -11.72
N SER A 81 -23.62 -0.28 -11.78
CA SER A 81 -24.73 -1.22 -12.00
C SER A 81 -25.46 -1.67 -10.73
N GLY A 82 -25.10 -1.11 -9.56
CA GLY A 82 -25.73 -1.40 -8.27
C GLY A 82 -25.16 -2.61 -7.53
N ILE A 83 -24.05 -3.19 -8.00
CA ILE A 83 -23.35 -4.26 -7.28
C ILE A 83 -22.67 -3.68 -6.04
N SER A 84 -22.72 -4.43 -4.93
CA SER A 84 -22.09 -4.01 -3.68
C SER A 84 -20.57 -3.83 -3.86
N ARG A 85 -19.98 -2.87 -3.15
CA ARG A 85 -18.53 -2.60 -3.21
C ARG A 85 -17.70 -3.85 -2.95
N MET A 86 -18.06 -4.63 -1.92
CA MET A 86 -17.35 -5.86 -1.57
C MET A 86 -17.32 -6.87 -2.72
N GLU A 87 -18.46 -7.07 -3.40
CA GLU A 87 -18.53 -7.96 -4.57
C GLU A 87 -17.82 -7.38 -5.80
N ALA A 88 -17.85 -6.05 -5.97
CA ALA A 88 -17.14 -5.37 -7.05
C ALA A 88 -15.62 -5.54 -6.91
N ILE A 89 -15.09 -5.35 -5.70
CA ILE A 89 -13.66 -5.56 -5.38
C ILE A 89 -13.25 -7.02 -5.60
N ASP A 90 -14.03 -8.00 -5.14
CA ASP A 90 -13.72 -9.42 -5.39
C ASP A 90 -13.61 -9.74 -6.88
N LYS A 91 -14.51 -9.19 -7.70
CA LYS A 91 -14.47 -9.35 -9.17
C LYS A 91 -13.30 -8.62 -9.81
N ALA A 92 -12.96 -7.42 -9.35
CA ALA A 92 -11.80 -6.67 -9.82
C ALA A 92 -10.49 -7.37 -9.46
N ASN A 93 -10.36 -7.87 -8.23
CA ASN A 93 -9.23 -8.68 -7.77
C ASN A 93 -9.02 -9.93 -8.62
N LYS A 94 -10.10 -10.64 -9.00
CA LYS A 94 -10.03 -11.79 -9.89
C LYS A 94 -9.53 -11.42 -11.29
N LYS A 95 -9.95 -10.27 -11.81
CA LYS A 95 -9.50 -9.74 -13.10
C LYS A 95 -8.02 -9.39 -13.05
N GLU A 96 -7.60 -8.64 -12.04
CA GLU A 96 -6.21 -8.24 -11.85
C GLU A 96 -5.30 -9.46 -11.67
N ALA A 97 -5.68 -10.43 -10.83
CA ALA A 97 -4.92 -11.66 -10.63
C ALA A 97 -4.71 -12.44 -11.94
N PHE A 98 -5.72 -12.47 -12.82
CA PHE A 98 -5.61 -13.08 -14.13
C PHE A 98 -4.64 -12.32 -15.06
N GLU A 99 -4.61 -10.99 -14.99
CA GLU A 99 -3.68 -10.17 -15.78
C GLU A 99 -2.24 -10.31 -15.29
N ARG A 100 -2.03 -10.31 -13.98
CA ARG A 100 -0.72 -10.56 -13.35
C ARG A 100 -0.21 -11.96 -13.68
N ALA A 101 -1.08 -12.97 -13.67
CA ALA A 101 -0.71 -14.32 -14.10
C ALA A 101 -0.23 -14.36 -15.55
N LYS A 102 -0.85 -13.57 -16.46
CA LYS A 102 -0.41 -13.44 -17.85
C LYS A 102 0.90 -12.68 -18.01
N ALA A 103 1.17 -11.71 -17.14
CA ALA A 103 2.43 -10.98 -17.13
C ALA A 103 3.63 -11.87 -16.77
N GLY A 104 3.38 -13.03 -16.14
CA GLY A 104 4.39 -14.04 -15.87
C GLY A 104 5.18 -13.81 -14.57
N ASP A 105 4.79 -12.83 -13.77
CA ASP A 105 5.44 -12.46 -12.51
C ASP A 105 5.60 -13.67 -11.58
N LEU A 106 4.56 -14.50 -11.44
CA LEU A 106 4.58 -15.72 -10.64
C LEU A 106 5.64 -16.73 -11.08
N MET A 107 5.95 -16.80 -12.39
CA MET A 107 6.96 -17.72 -12.91
C MET A 107 8.37 -17.30 -12.51
N THR A 108 8.58 -16.03 -12.18
CA THR A 108 9.88 -15.53 -11.73
C THR A 108 10.22 -15.97 -10.32
N VAL A 109 9.21 -16.21 -9.46
CA VAL A 109 9.39 -16.59 -8.05
C VAL A 109 9.24 -18.08 -7.78
N LYS A 110 8.66 -18.85 -8.70
CA LYS A 110 8.55 -20.31 -8.56
C LYS A 110 9.92 -20.99 -8.72
N LYS A 111 10.20 -21.91 -7.81
CA LYS A 111 11.32 -22.86 -7.88
C LYS A 111 10.93 -24.07 -8.73
N ASN A 112 11.93 -24.87 -9.09
CA ASN A 112 11.75 -26.11 -9.85
C ASN A 112 10.89 -27.15 -9.13
N ASP A 113 10.82 -27.11 -7.80
CA ASP A 113 10.00 -27.98 -6.96
C ASP A 113 8.56 -27.47 -6.79
N GLY A 114 8.21 -26.35 -7.41
CA GLY A 114 6.89 -25.71 -7.33
C GLY A 114 6.72 -24.77 -6.12
N ASN A 115 7.68 -24.74 -5.19
CA ASN A 115 7.64 -23.82 -4.05
C ASN A 115 8.02 -22.40 -4.45
N LEU A 116 7.63 -21.42 -3.63
CA LEU A 116 8.01 -20.02 -3.83
C LEU A 116 9.42 -19.75 -3.28
N ASP A 117 10.16 -18.90 -3.96
CA ASP A 117 11.46 -18.40 -3.53
C ASP A 117 11.34 -17.07 -2.82
N MET A 118 11.16 -17.12 -1.49
CA MET A 118 11.04 -15.93 -0.65
C MET A 118 12.23 -14.97 -0.79
N ASN A 119 13.43 -15.48 -1.11
CA ASN A 119 14.61 -14.64 -1.34
C ASN A 119 14.46 -13.70 -2.54
N LYS A 120 13.56 -14.02 -3.48
CA LYS A 120 13.25 -13.13 -4.62
C LYS A 120 12.24 -12.05 -4.25
N ILE A 121 11.47 -12.26 -3.18
CA ILE A 121 10.50 -11.30 -2.65
C ILE A 121 11.21 -10.33 -1.71
N HIS A 122 12.11 -10.81 -0.86
CA HIS A 122 12.94 -9.96 -0.01
C HIS A 122 13.99 -9.20 -0.84
N LYS A 123 13.74 -7.92 -1.13
CA LYS A 123 14.69 -7.08 -1.90
C LYS A 123 15.82 -6.54 -1.04
N GLN A 124 15.50 -6.03 0.15
CA GLN A 124 16.48 -5.38 1.00
C GLN A 124 16.16 -5.58 2.48
N PHE A 125 17.15 -6.07 3.23
CA PHE A 125 17.07 -6.09 4.69
C PHE A 125 17.30 -4.68 5.23
N LEU A 126 16.29 -4.09 5.86
CA LEU A 126 16.39 -2.74 6.41
C LEU A 126 17.00 -2.77 7.81
N GLY A 127 16.67 -3.78 8.61
CA GLY A 127 17.19 -3.93 9.95
C GLY A 127 16.30 -4.79 10.83
N LYS A 128 16.53 -4.71 12.14
CA LYS A 128 15.81 -5.51 13.13
C LYS A 128 15.45 -4.65 14.34
N THR A 129 14.26 -4.84 14.88
CA THR A 129 13.88 -4.22 16.16
C THR A 129 14.58 -4.92 17.33
N ASN A 130 14.61 -4.25 18.49
CA ASN A 130 15.11 -4.85 19.74
C ASN A 130 14.37 -6.15 20.13
N GLU A 131 13.11 -6.31 19.71
CA GLU A 131 12.32 -7.55 19.91
C GLU A 131 12.59 -8.63 18.85
N LYS A 132 13.62 -8.44 18.03
CA LYS A 132 14.00 -9.37 16.97
C LYS A 132 12.96 -9.49 15.85
N ILE A 133 12.22 -8.43 15.53
CA ILE A 133 11.37 -8.34 14.34
C ILE A 133 12.20 -7.85 13.16
N SER A 134 12.26 -8.63 12.07
CA SER A 134 13.00 -8.31 10.86
C SER A 134 12.19 -7.38 9.97
N ILE A 135 12.80 -6.30 9.48
CA ILE A 135 12.17 -5.33 8.60
C ILE A 135 12.76 -5.48 7.19
N TRP A 136 11.90 -5.71 6.21
CA TRP A 136 12.30 -5.92 4.83
C TRP A 136 11.61 -4.93 3.89
N LEU A 137 12.36 -4.40 2.94
CA LEU A 137 11.78 -3.90 1.70
C LEU A 137 11.53 -5.12 0.81
N VAL A 138 10.31 -5.28 0.29
CA VAL A 138 9.93 -6.42 -0.54
C VAL A 138 9.51 -5.99 -1.93
N ASP A 139 9.65 -6.88 -2.91
CA ASP A 139 9.11 -6.67 -4.26
C ASP A 139 7.59 -6.77 -4.22
N ALA A 140 6.94 -5.61 -4.08
CA ALA A 140 5.50 -5.56 -3.85
C ALA A 140 4.70 -6.02 -5.07
N ARG A 141 5.22 -5.79 -6.28
CA ARG A 141 4.65 -6.36 -7.50
C ARG A 141 4.60 -7.88 -7.44
N LEU A 142 5.69 -8.52 -6.99
CA LEU A 142 5.73 -9.97 -6.81
C LEU A 142 4.80 -10.43 -5.68
N VAL A 143 4.69 -9.68 -4.58
CA VAL A 143 3.72 -9.97 -3.51
C VAL A 143 2.29 -9.94 -4.06
N ARG A 144 1.90 -8.88 -4.77
CA ARG A 144 0.57 -8.73 -5.39
C ARG A 144 0.27 -9.80 -6.42
N SER A 145 1.28 -10.21 -7.17
CA SER A 145 1.13 -11.23 -8.22
C SER A 145 1.12 -12.66 -7.70
N THR A 146 1.57 -12.88 -6.47
CA THR A 146 1.77 -14.22 -5.90
C THR A 146 0.80 -14.55 -4.79
N PHE A 147 0.50 -13.57 -3.93
CA PHE A 147 -0.21 -13.78 -2.68
C PHE A 147 -1.52 -13.01 -2.61
N ASP A 148 -1.44 -11.68 -2.74
CA ASP A 148 -2.58 -10.81 -2.44
C ASP A 148 -2.51 -9.51 -3.27
N PRO A 149 -3.39 -9.32 -4.26
CA PRO A 149 -3.41 -8.08 -5.05
C PRO A 149 -3.70 -6.83 -4.21
N ASN A 150 -4.21 -6.99 -2.98
CA ASN A 150 -4.49 -5.90 -2.05
C ASN A 150 -3.33 -5.59 -1.10
N PHE A 151 -2.13 -6.17 -1.29
CA PHE A 151 -0.95 -5.73 -0.54
C PHE A 151 -0.58 -4.32 -0.98
N THR A 152 -0.83 -3.34 -0.11
CA THR A 152 -0.58 -1.91 -0.33
C THR A 152 0.27 -1.37 0.81
N GLU A 153 1.32 -0.62 0.50
CA GLU A 153 2.26 0.04 1.43
C GLU A 153 3.10 -0.90 2.33
N GLY A 154 2.47 -1.78 3.11
CA GLY A 154 3.14 -2.62 4.09
C GLY A 154 2.29 -3.77 4.62
N GLY A 155 2.90 -4.60 5.47
CA GLY A 155 2.19 -5.70 6.13
C GLY A 155 3.06 -6.51 7.08
N HIS A 156 2.41 -7.26 7.98
CA HIS A 156 3.11 -8.10 8.95
C HIS A 156 2.48 -9.48 9.21
N ASP A 157 3.25 -10.34 9.86
CA ASP A 157 2.98 -11.77 10.14
C ASP A 157 1.69 -12.10 10.91
N LEU A 158 1.06 -11.10 11.56
CA LEU A 158 -0.19 -11.29 12.31
C LEU A 158 -1.44 -10.95 11.50
N VAL A 159 -1.27 -10.29 10.36
CA VAL A 159 -2.36 -9.99 9.41
C VAL A 159 -2.28 -10.95 8.23
N TYR A 160 -1.08 -11.10 7.67
CA TYR A 160 -0.87 -11.86 6.45
C TYR A 160 -0.17 -13.19 6.74
N ASN A 161 -0.84 -14.29 6.43
CA ASN A 161 -0.31 -15.64 6.62
C ASN A 161 0.88 -15.98 5.70
N TYR A 162 1.08 -15.22 4.63
CA TYR A 162 2.21 -15.35 3.71
C TYR A 162 3.46 -14.58 4.17
N VAL A 163 3.31 -13.67 5.14
CA VAL A 163 4.44 -12.97 5.76
C VAL A 163 5.07 -13.90 6.82
N PRO A 164 6.38 -14.21 6.72
CA PRO A 164 7.02 -15.09 7.69
C PRO A 164 6.94 -14.56 9.13
N PRO A 165 6.87 -15.44 10.15
CA PRO A 165 6.82 -15.02 11.54
C PRO A 165 7.96 -14.08 11.92
N LYS A 166 7.63 -13.02 12.67
CA LYS A 166 8.53 -11.95 13.09
C LYS A 166 9.11 -11.13 11.94
N GLU A 167 8.35 -10.96 10.87
CA GLU A 167 8.68 -10.02 9.81
C GLU A 167 7.63 -8.93 9.66
N VAL A 168 8.11 -7.75 9.25
CA VAL A 168 7.33 -6.64 8.73
C VAL A 168 7.91 -6.33 7.36
N TRP A 169 7.02 -6.24 6.37
CA TRP A 169 7.34 -5.95 5.00
C TRP A 169 6.88 -4.53 4.65
N ILE A 170 7.70 -3.83 3.87
CA ILE A 170 7.42 -2.52 3.30
C ILE A 170 7.48 -2.65 1.78
N ASP A 171 6.48 -2.11 1.12
CA ASP A 171 6.38 -2.01 -0.33
C ASP A 171 7.58 -1.19 -0.88
N ASP A 172 8.30 -1.76 -1.85
CA ASP A 172 9.47 -1.11 -2.44
C ASP A 172 9.14 0.11 -3.30
N ASP A 173 7.89 0.23 -3.72
CA ASP A 173 7.39 1.30 -4.56
C ASP A 173 7.06 2.58 -3.78
N ILE A 174 6.98 2.48 -2.45
CA ILE A 174 6.85 3.62 -1.56
C ILE A 174 8.17 4.41 -1.53
N PHE A 175 8.06 5.73 -1.71
CA PHE A 175 9.23 6.61 -1.66
C PHE A 175 9.95 6.53 -0.31
N PRO A 176 11.30 6.61 -0.29
CA PRO A 176 12.08 6.51 0.93
C PRO A 176 11.61 7.41 2.08
N GLU A 177 11.13 8.62 1.77
CA GLU A 177 10.65 9.61 2.73
C GLU A 177 9.35 9.18 3.43
N GLU A 178 8.59 8.26 2.85
CA GLU A 178 7.33 7.77 3.41
C GLU A 178 7.46 6.46 4.19
N ARG A 179 8.51 5.68 3.93
CA ARG A 179 8.70 4.34 4.51
C ARG A 179 8.73 4.31 6.03
N LEU A 180 9.16 5.40 6.70
CA LEU A 180 9.15 5.45 8.16
C LEU A 180 7.75 5.61 8.75
N PHE A 181 6.81 6.23 8.03
CA PHE A 181 5.41 6.31 8.44
C PHE A 181 4.74 4.94 8.32
N VAL A 182 4.91 4.28 7.17
CA VAL A 182 4.46 2.90 6.96
C VAL A 182 5.06 1.98 8.03
N LEU A 183 6.37 2.06 8.29
CA LEU A 183 7.01 1.24 9.32
C LEU A 183 6.42 1.48 10.73
N LEU A 184 6.12 2.74 11.06
CA LEU A 184 5.50 3.09 12.33
C LEU A 184 4.11 2.44 12.43
N HIS A 185 3.30 2.57 11.39
CA HIS A 185 1.97 1.97 11.29
C HIS A 185 2.03 0.46 11.52
N GLU A 186 2.83 -0.24 10.71
CA GLU A 186 2.95 -1.70 10.76
C GLU A 186 3.47 -2.21 12.11
N LEU A 187 4.50 -1.57 12.68
CA LEU A 187 5.03 -1.99 13.98
C LEU A 187 4.03 -1.75 15.13
N PHE A 188 3.31 -0.64 15.08
CA PHE A 188 2.36 -0.28 16.11
C PHE A 188 1.12 -1.17 16.06
N GLU A 189 0.54 -1.38 14.87
CA GLU A 189 -0.57 -2.30 14.64
C GLU A 189 -0.21 -3.72 15.13
N ARG A 190 0.96 -4.22 14.73
CA ARG A 190 1.47 -5.53 15.13
C ARG A 190 1.58 -5.67 16.65
N GLU A 191 2.09 -4.66 17.33
CA GLU A 191 2.26 -4.67 18.79
C GLU A 191 0.91 -4.67 19.53
N LEU A 192 -0.12 -3.99 18.99
CA LEU A 192 -1.48 -4.06 19.52
C LEU A 192 -2.11 -5.43 19.28
N MET A 193 -2.00 -5.97 18.06
CA MET A 193 -2.54 -7.30 17.74
C MET A 193 -1.87 -8.41 18.57
N LYS A 194 -0.56 -8.32 18.80
CA LYS A 194 0.18 -9.23 19.69
C LYS A 194 -0.37 -9.20 21.13
N LYS A 195 -0.96 -8.09 21.58
CA LYS A 195 -1.63 -7.94 22.89
C LYS A 195 -3.08 -8.43 22.88
N GLY A 196 -3.58 -8.94 21.75
CA GLY A 196 -4.93 -9.46 21.59
C GLY A 196 -5.94 -8.44 21.08
N GLU A 197 -5.49 -7.26 20.63
CA GLU A 197 -6.38 -6.31 19.98
C GLU A 197 -6.82 -6.84 18.59
N LYS A 198 -8.07 -6.56 18.21
CA LYS A 198 -8.58 -6.96 16.89
C LYS A 198 -7.98 -6.06 15.82
N TYR A 199 -7.74 -6.64 14.64
CA TYR A 199 -7.18 -5.94 13.49
C TYR A 199 -7.82 -4.56 13.25
N GLN A 200 -9.15 -4.48 13.15
CA GLN A 200 -9.84 -3.21 12.86
C GLN A 200 -9.56 -2.10 13.89
N ASP A 201 -9.45 -2.45 15.17
CA ASP A 201 -9.19 -1.48 16.24
C ASP A 201 -7.70 -1.09 16.26
N ALA A 202 -6.81 -2.07 16.07
CA ALA A 202 -5.37 -1.86 15.98
C ALA A 202 -5.00 -0.97 14.79
N HIS A 203 -5.56 -1.28 13.61
CA HIS A 203 -5.37 -0.54 12.37
C HIS A 203 -5.78 0.92 12.51
N LYS A 204 -7.01 1.16 12.99
CA LYS A 204 -7.50 2.52 13.22
C LYS A 204 -6.60 3.33 14.15
N LYS A 205 -6.04 2.71 15.20
CA LYS A 205 -5.12 3.39 16.11
C LYS A 205 -3.75 3.64 15.47
N ALA A 206 -3.30 2.75 14.59
CA ALA A 206 -2.08 2.91 13.82
C ALA A 206 -2.21 4.08 12.82
N SER A 207 -3.30 4.16 12.06
CA SER A 207 -3.59 5.29 11.14
C SER A 207 -3.60 6.63 11.88
N GLN A 208 -4.27 6.69 13.04
CA GLN A 208 -4.30 7.88 13.88
C GLN A 208 -2.91 8.31 14.37
N LEU A 209 -2.07 7.33 14.73
CA LEU A 209 -0.70 7.60 15.16
C LEU A 209 0.14 8.09 13.99
N GLU A 210 0.04 7.42 12.85
CA GLU A 210 0.71 7.79 11.61
C GLU A 210 0.39 9.25 11.24
N TRP A 211 -0.89 9.57 11.07
CA TRP A 211 -1.35 10.92 10.74
C TRP A 211 -0.78 11.96 11.70
N ALA A 212 -0.84 11.70 13.01
CA ALA A 212 -0.32 12.61 14.02
C ALA A 212 1.21 12.78 13.98
N THR A 213 1.94 11.89 13.32
CA THR A 213 3.41 11.98 13.14
C THR A 213 3.82 12.57 11.79
N ARG A 214 2.96 12.54 10.76
CA ARG A 214 3.22 13.20 9.47
C ARG A 214 3.52 14.69 9.61
N HIS A 215 2.95 15.34 10.64
CA HIS A 215 3.23 16.75 10.97
C HIS A 215 4.26 16.94 12.10
N ASN A 216 4.88 15.87 12.59
CA ASN A 216 5.84 15.92 13.70
C ASN A 216 6.90 14.80 13.59
N GLN A 217 7.97 15.11 12.88
CA GLN A 217 9.10 14.20 12.64
C GLN A 217 9.81 13.75 13.94
N GLN A 218 9.86 14.61 14.96
CA GLN A 218 10.42 14.21 16.26
C GLN A 218 9.55 13.13 16.91
N LYS A 219 8.24 13.31 16.89
CA LYS A 219 7.29 12.31 17.41
C LYS A 219 7.41 10.99 16.64
N LEU A 220 7.51 11.01 15.31
CA LEU A 220 7.77 9.82 14.49
C LEU A 220 8.97 9.01 15.01
N ILE A 221 10.10 9.70 15.20
CA ILE A 221 11.34 9.10 15.70
C ILE A 221 11.15 8.52 17.11
N GLU A 222 10.49 9.24 18.00
CA GLU A 222 10.26 8.80 19.37
C GLU A 222 9.36 7.56 19.44
N GLU A 223 8.29 7.51 18.66
CA GLU A 223 7.40 6.35 18.61
C GLU A 223 8.09 5.11 18.00
N LEU A 224 8.85 5.28 16.92
CA LEU A 224 9.66 4.19 16.34
C LEU A 224 10.67 3.62 17.35
N LYS A 225 11.33 4.48 18.13
CA LYS A 225 12.24 4.03 19.21
C LYS A 225 11.52 3.22 20.27
N LYS A 226 10.30 3.60 20.66
CA LYS A 226 9.48 2.83 21.63
C LYS A 226 9.14 1.44 21.08
N LEU A 227 8.95 1.32 19.77
CA LEU A 227 8.73 0.05 19.06
C LEU A 227 10.04 -0.73 18.80
N GLY A 228 11.16 -0.26 19.36
CA GLY A 228 12.45 -0.92 19.28
C GLY A 228 13.18 -0.71 17.95
N TRP A 229 12.72 0.20 17.09
CA TRP A 229 13.42 0.60 15.87
C TRP A 229 14.37 1.77 16.17
N THR A 230 15.67 1.48 16.15
CA THR A 230 16.72 2.46 16.48
C THR A 230 17.55 2.88 15.28
N LYS A 231 17.42 2.18 14.15
CA LYS A 231 18.06 2.54 12.88
C LYS A 231 17.28 3.66 12.22
N ILE A 232 17.45 4.86 12.74
CA ILE A 232 16.88 6.03 12.11
C ILE A 232 17.73 6.31 10.89
N LEU A 233 17.20 5.96 9.72
CA LEU A 233 17.80 6.26 8.43
C LEU A 233 17.67 7.77 8.16
N TYR A 234 18.49 8.57 8.83
CA TYR A 234 18.83 9.91 8.35
C TYR A 234 20.32 9.91 8.04
N GLU A 235 20.67 9.36 6.89
CA GLU A 235 21.86 9.77 6.16
C GLU A 235 21.41 10.33 4.82
N ASN A 236 20.85 11.54 4.84
CA ASN A 236 20.99 12.43 3.70
C ASN A 236 21.87 13.60 4.15
N LYS A 237 23.07 13.61 3.57
CA LYS A 237 23.95 14.77 3.43
C LYS A 237 23.21 15.91 2.76
#